data_AF-A0A6A6Y5X9-F1
#
_entry.id   AF-A0A6A6Y5X9-F1
#
_cell.length_a   1.000
_cell.length_b   1.000
_cell.length_c   1.000
_cell.angle_alpha   90.00
_cell.angle_beta   90.00
_cell.angle_gamma   90.00
#
_symmetry.space_group_name_H-M   'P 1'
#
loop_
_entity.id
_entity.type
_entity.pdbx_description
1 polymer ?
#
loop_
_entity_poly.entity_id
_entity_poly.type
_entity_poly.pdbx_seq_one_letter_code
_entity_poly.pdbx_strand_id
1 'polypeptide(L)'
;MLARPGNRSCANPAIGGNHYGPAMVYMSAVSDATTADGSSSGFKVAQDLHAGTMASWGTEILNANCGKPTFSVPQTLAGGNYLVRAEAIALHAASGTGGAQIYMSCYQSKWIWCDV
;
A
#
# COMPACT_ATOMS: atom_id res chain seq x y z
N MET A 1 0.49 -1.37 7.34
CA MET A 1 -0.54 -0.54 7.99
C MET A 1 -0.36 0.92 7.59
N LEU A 2 -1.20 1.38 6.68
CA LEU A 2 -1.47 2.80 6.47
C LEU A 2 -2.38 3.19 7.63
N ALA A 3 -1.84 3.82 8.67
CA ALA A 3 -2.62 4.27 9.82
C ALA A 3 -2.34 5.73 10.08
N ARG A 4 -3.32 6.40 10.70
CA ARG A 4 -3.12 7.74 11.21
C ARG A 4 -1.94 7.75 12.19
N PRO A 5 -1.02 8.73 12.09
CA PRO A 5 0.08 8.86 13.05
C PRO A 5 -0.45 8.86 14.49
N GLY A 6 0.17 8.06 15.36
CA GLY A 6 -0.22 7.94 16.77
C GLY A 6 -1.50 7.15 17.05
N ASN A 7 -2.24 6.67 16.05
CA ASN A 7 -3.48 5.91 16.25
C ASN A 7 -3.51 4.65 15.37
N ARG A 8 -3.31 3.50 16.02
CA ARG A 8 -3.37 2.17 15.37
C ARG A 8 -4.68 1.41 15.67
N SER A 9 -5.68 2.08 16.24
CA SER A 9 -6.96 1.46 16.56
C SER A 9 -7.79 1.21 15.30
N CYS A 10 -8.34 0.00 15.16
CA CYS A 10 -9.29 -0.33 14.10
C CYS A 10 -10.64 0.37 14.23
N ALA A 11 -10.91 1.03 15.36
CA ALA A 11 -12.13 1.81 15.55
C ALA A 11 -12.15 3.12 14.75
N ASN A 12 -11.00 3.54 14.20
CA ASN A 12 -10.89 4.75 13.41
C ASN A 12 -10.46 4.42 11.98
N PRO A 13 -10.97 5.16 10.97
CA PRO A 13 -10.50 4.99 9.61
C PRO A 13 -9.01 5.35 9.52
N ALA A 14 -8.28 4.54 8.76
CA ALA A 14 -6.89 4.79 8.39
C ALA A 14 -6.76 6.07 7.56
N ILE A 15 -7.72 6.29 6.67
CA ILE A 15 -7.83 7.47 5.82
C ILE A 15 -9.30 7.92 5.82
N GLY A 16 -9.59 9.12 6.32
CA GLY A 16 -10.97 9.57 6.58
C GLY A 16 -11.25 10.92 5.94
N GLY A 17 -12.52 11.32 5.85
CA GLY A 17 -12.90 12.64 5.31
C GLY A 17 -12.94 12.69 3.78
N ASN A 18 -13.70 11.78 3.16
CA ASN A 18 -13.90 11.70 1.70
C ASN A 18 -12.62 11.58 0.87
N HIS A 19 -11.54 11.06 1.46
CA HIS A 19 -10.28 10.78 0.77
C HIS A 19 -10.41 9.53 -0.10
N TYR A 20 -11.38 9.52 -1.00
CA TYR A 20 -11.66 8.41 -1.89
C TYR A 20 -10.56 8.25 -2.91
N GLY A 21 -10.10 7.01 -3.06
CA GLY A 21 -8.88 6.75 -3.80
C GLY A 21 -8.58 5.27 -4.03
N PRO A 22 -7.75 4.93 -5.03
CA PRO A 22 -7.19 3.60 -5.10
C PRO A 22 -6.20 3.34 -3.96
N ALA A 23 -6.03 2.06 -3.62
CA ALA A 23 -4.95 1.58 -2.77
C ALA A 23 -4.13 0.53 -3.54
N MET A 24 -2.80 0.58 -3.43
CA MET A 24 -1.89 -0.26 -4.20
C MET A 24 -0.73 -0.74 -3.33
N VAL A 25 -0.19 -1.90 -3.68
CA VAL A 25 1.01 -2.45 -3.05
C VAL A 25 2.04 -2.75 -4.12
N TYR A 26 3.27 -2.35 -3.87
CA TYR A 26 4.43 -2.59 -4.71
C TYR A 26 5.53 -3.31 -3.92
N MET A 27 6.35 -4.07 -4.62
CA MET A 27 7.57 -4.67 -4.09
C MET A 27 8.77 -4.28 -4.96
N SER A 28 9.90 -4.00 -4.34
CA SER A 28 11.19 -3.77 -5.01
C SER A 28 12.23 -4.70 -4.41
N ALA A 29 12.90 -5.50 -5.24
CA ALA A 29 14.04 -6.29 -4.81
C ALA A 29 15.23 -5.37 -4.48
N VAL A 30 15.94 -5.64 -3.39
CA VAL A 30 17.08 -4.85 -2.92
C VAL A 30 18.17 -5.78 -2.40
N SER A 31 19.42 -5.30 -2.34
CA SER A 31 20.52 -6.06 -1.74
C SER A 31 20.34 -6.21 -0.23
N ASP A 32 19.97 -5.13 0.45
CA ASP A 32 19.71 -5.08 1.88
C ASP A 32 18.51 -4.16 2.16
N ALA A 33 17.44 -4.71 2.74
CA ALA A 33 16.23 -3.94 3.04
C ALA A 33 16.46 -2.92 4.16
N THR A 34 17.44 -3.14 5.04
CA THR A 34 17.73 -2.25 6.18
C THR A 34 18.40 -0.95 5.77
N THR A 35 19.12 -0.95 4.65
CA THR A 35 19.88 0.21 4.15
C THR A 35 19.35 0.79 2.83
N ALA A 36 18.41 0.11 2.17
CA ALA A 36 17.83 0.60 0.92
C ALA A 36 17.07 1.92 1.12
N ASP A 37 17.24 2.85 0.18
CA ASP A 37 16.67 4.21 0.21
C ASP A 37 15.28 4.33 -0.44
N GLY A 38 14.78 3.24 -1.03
CA GLY A 38 13.51 3.21 -1.74
C GLY A 38 13.55 3.67 -3.19
N SER A 39 14.73 3.95 -3.74
CA SER A 39 14.91 4.37 -5.15
C SER A 39 14.90 3.20 -6.15
N SER A 40 15.02 1.96 -5.66
CA SER A 40 15.00 0.76 -6.49
C SER A 40 13.66 0.57 -7.21
N SER A 41 13.74 0.21 -8.49
CA SER A 41 12.55 -0.08 -9.30
C SER A 41 11.68 -1.15 -8.65
N GLY A 42 10.38 -0.88 -8.60
CA GLY A 42 9.38 -1.79 -8.04
C GLY A 42 8.41 -2.32 -9.09
N PHE A 43 7.71 -3.39 -8.72
CA PHE A 43 6.59 -3.95 -9.46
C PHE A 43 5.36 -3.97 -8.57
N LYS A 44 4.18 -3.80 -9.16
CA LYS A 44 2.90 -3.84 -8.43
C LYS A 44 2.52 -5.29 -8.13
N VAL A 45 2.09 -5.55 -6.89
CA VAL A 45 1.64 -6.88 -6.44
C VAL A 45 0.17 -6.92 -6.03
N ALA A 46 -0.43 -5.76 -5.75
CA ALA A 46 -1.87 -5.66 -5.50
C ALA A 46 -2.41 -4.27 -5.84
N GLN A 47 -3.71 -4.21 -6.13
CA GLN A 47 -4.47 -2.97 -6.24
C GLN A 47 -5.94 -3.19 -5.90
N ASP A 48 -6.50 -2.21 -5.20
CA ASP A 48 -7.92 -2.01 -5.04
C ASP A 48 -8.29 -0.68 -5.69
N LEU A 49 -9.14 -0.74 -6.72
CA LEU A 49 -9.60 0.41 -7.50
C LEU A 49 -11.06 0.70 -7.19
N HIS A 50 -11.65 1.70 -7.85
CA HIS A 50 -13.08 1.95 -7.77
C HIS A 50 -13.86 0.99 -8.68
N ALA A 51 -14.92 0.37 -8.15
CA ALA A 51 -15.83 -0.52 -8.89
C ALA A 51 -17.26 0.04 -9.00
N GLY A 52 -17.42 1.37 -8.96
CA GLY A 52 -18.70 2.05 -9.24
C GLY A 52 -19.54 2.40 -8.00
N THR A 53 -19.08 2.09 -6.79
CA THR A 53 -19.75 2.50 -5.54
C THR A 53 -18.78 3.18 -4.58
N MET A 54 -19.27 4.06 -3.69
CA MET A 54 -18.38 4.70 -2.70
C MET A 54 -17.62 3.68 -1.85
N ALA A 55 -18.28 2.60 -1.41
CA ALA A 55 -17.65 1.54 -0.61
C ALA A 55 -16.59 0.72 -1.39
N SER A 56 -16.61 0.79 -2.73
CA SER A 56 -15.65 0.07 -3.56
C SER A 56 -14.31 0.77 -3.72
N TRP A 57 -14.15 2.02 -3.26
CA TRP A 57 -12.84 2.66 -3.31
C TRP A 57 -11.80 1.88 -2.50
N GLY A 58 -10.57 1.76 -3.01
CA GLY A 58 -9.49 1.07 -2.32
C GLY A 58 -9.21 1.62 -0.92
N THR A 59 -9.40 2.93 -0.72
CA THR A 59 -9.33 3.57 0.60
C THR A 59 -10.42 3.10 1.57
N GLU A 60 -11.60 2.76 1.07
CA GLU A 60 -12.69 2.22 1.89
C GLU A 60 -12.48 0.74 2.21
N ILE A 61 -12.00 -0.05 1.25
CA ILE A 61 -11.57 -1.44 1.48
C ILE A 61 -10.43 -1.48 2.51
N LEU A 62 -9.46 -0.56 2.39
CA LEU A 62 -8.38 -0.38 3.34
C LEU A 62 -8.89 -0.04 4.74
N ASN A 63 -9.85 0.87 4.86
CA ASN A 63 -10.49 1.23 6.13
C ASN A 63 -11.22 0.02 6.75
N ALA A 64 -11.97 -0.72 5.95
CA ALA A 64 -12.66 -1.94 6.38
C ALA A 64 -11.69 -2.99 6.91
N ASN A 65 -10.44 -3.00 6.41
CA ASN A 65 -9.38 -3.88 6.89
C ASN A 65 -8.41 -3.21 7.89
N CYS A 66 -8.90 -2.25 8.69
CA CYS A 66 -8.10 -1.61 9.75
C CYS A 66 -6.79 -0.97 9.24
N GLY A 67 -6.81 -0.36 8.05
CA GLY A 67 -5.63 0.27 7.47
C GLY A 67 -4.58 -0.71 6.95
N LYS A 68 -4.93 -1.99 6.79
CA LYS A 68 -4.00 -3.03 6.34
C LYS A 68 -4.33 -3.39 4.89
N PRO A 69 -3.44 -3.13 3.92
CA PRO A 69 -3.60 -3.73 2.61
C PRO A 69 -3.35 -5.25 2.72
N THR A 70 -4.14 -6.03 2.00
CA THR A 70 -3.97 -7.48 1.89
C THR A 70 -3.47 -7.81 0.50
N PHE A 71 -2.45 -8.64 0.41
CA PHE A 71 -1.93 -9.12 -0.87
C PHE A 71 -1.25 -10.47 -0.69
N SER A 72 -1.21 -11.25 -1.76
CA SER A 72 -0.39 -12.46 -1.82
C SER A 72 0.94 -12.10 -2.45
N VAL A 73 2.03 -12.49 -1.78
CA VAL A 73 3.35 -12.43 -2.41
C VAL A 73 3.34 -13.42 -3.57
N PRO A 74 3.72 -13.02 -4.80
CA PRO A 74 3.83 -13.96 -5.88
C PRO A 74 4.69 -15.15 -5.48
N GLN A 75 4.15 -16.35 -5.70
CA GLN A 75 4.98 -17.54 -5.94
C GLN A 75 5.90 -17.22 -7.14
N THR A 76 6.89 -17.97 -7.62
CA THR A 76 7.87 -17.49 -8.63
C THR A 76 8.79 -16.30 -8.28
N LEU A 77 8.53 -15.46 -7.25
CA LEU A 77 9.53 -14.46 -6.84
C LEU A 77 10.85 -15.14 -6.44
N ALA A 78 11.97 -14.45 -6.40
CA ALA A 78 13.20 -15.02 -5.81
C ALA A 78 13.20 -14.81 -4.30
N GLY A 79 13.85 -15.70 -3.54
CA GLY A 79 14.16 -15.44 -2.13
C GLY A 79 15.13 -14.26 -2.02
N GLY A 80 14.94 -13.37 -1.05
CA GLY A 80 15.79 -12.18 -0.92
C GLY A 80 15.18 -11.05 -0.09
N ASN A 81 15.87 -9.91 -0.10
CA ASN A 81 15.42 -8.69 0.56
C ASN A 81 14.54 -7.88 -0.38
N TYR A 82 13.44 -7.35 0.17
CA TYR A 82 12.48 -6.53 -0.56
C TYR A 82 12.06 -5.32 0.29
N LEU A 83 11.84 -4.20 -0.39
CA LEU A 83 11.00 -3.12 0.13
C LEU A 83 9.56 -3.34 -0.34
N VAL A 84 8.62 -3.26 0.60
CA VAL A 84 7.18 -3.32 0.32
C VAL A 84 6.60 -1.92 0.51
N ARG A 85 5.99 -1.37 -0.53
CA ARG A 85 5.42 -0.03 -0.54
C ARG A 85 3.89 -0.13 -0.63
N ALA A 86 3.20 0.24 0.43
CA ALA A 86 1.75 0.41 0.44
C ALA A 86 1.40 1.87 0.20
N GLU A 87 0.49 2.13 -0.74
CA GLU A 87 0.12 3.46 -1.19
C GLU A 87 -1.39 3.60 -1.25
N ALA A 88 -1.93 4.68 -0.70
CA ALA A 88 -3.29 5.14 -0.94
C ALA A 88 -3.25 6.52 -1.59
N ILE A 89 -4.04 6.75 -2.64
CA ILE A 89 -4.04 8.02 -3.38
C ILE A 89 -5.40 8.67 -3.25
N ALA A 90 -5.55 9.70 -2.42
CA ALA A 90 -6.82 10.42 -2.31
C ALA A 90 -7.01 11.35 -3.50
N LEU A 91 -8.19 11.25 -4.13
CA LEU A 91 -8.49 11.92 -5.41
C LEU A 91 -9.50 13.08 -5.29
N HIS A 92 -9.94 13.43 -4.07
CA HIS A 92 -10.97 14.46 -3.86
C HIS A 92 -10.61 15.85 -4.41
N ALA A 93 -9.31 16.15 -4.57
CA ALA A 93 -8.82 17.39 -5.16
C ALA A 93 -8.07 17.17 -6.49
N ALA A 94 -8.06 15.96 -7.05
CA ALA A 94 -7.22 15.59 -8.19
C ALA A 94 -7.68 16.17 -9.55
N SER A 95 -8.79 16.92 -9.58
CA SER A 95 -9.19 17.69 -10.77
C SER A 95 -8.24 18.85 -11.05
N GLY A 96 -7.55 19.37 -10.03
CA GLY A 96 -6.47 20.33 -10.18
C GLY A 96 -5.12 19.63 -10.37
N THR A 97 -4.24 20.21 -11.18
CA THR A 97 -2.85 19.75 -11.31
C THR A 97 -2.18 19.71 -9.93
N GLY A 98 -1.62 18.55 -9.58
CA GLY A 98 -0.97 18.33 -8.28
C GLY A 98 -1.92 18.14 -7.10
N GLY A 99 -3.24 18.05 -7.32
CA GLY A 99 -4.23 17.90 -6.24
C GLY A 99 -4.40 16.48 -5.70
N ALA A 100 -3.82 15.46 -6.34
CA ALA A 100 -3.82 14.10 -5.81
C ALA A 100 -2.90 14.01 -4.58
N GLN A 101 -3.40 13.41 -3.50
CA GLN A 101 -2.64 13.28 -2.26
C GLN A 101 -2.20 11.83 -2.05
N ILE A 102 -0.90 11.63 -1.88
CA ILE A 102 -0.29 10.31 -1.80
C ILE A 102 0.04 10.00 -0.35
N TYR A 103 -0.54 8.93 0.19
CA TYR A 103 -0.27 8.42 1.52
C TYR A 103 0.51 7.12 1.39
N MET A 104 1.78 7.19 1.76
CA MET A 104 2.75 6.12 1.57
C MET A 104 3.14 5.48 2.90
N SER A 105 3.37 4.17 2.89
CA SER A 105 4.10 3.48 3.95
C SER A 105 4.98 2.39 3.36
N CYS A 106 6.23 2.33 3.83
CA CYS A 106 7.22 1.36 3.38
C CYS A 106 7.53 0.36 4.50
N TYR A 107 7.79 -0.88 4.13
CA TYR A 107 8.17 -1.97 5.02
C TYR A 107 9.38 -2.70 4.46
N GLN A 108 10.28 -3.09 5.35
CA GLN A 108 11.43 -3.93 5.02
C GLN A 108 11.01 -5.38 5.18
N SER A 109 11.31 -6.22 4.20
CA SER A 109 10.96 -7.63 4.22
C SER A 109 12.12 -8.49 3.74
N LYS A 110 12.27 -9.66 4.36
CA LYS A 110 13.11 -10.74 3.85
C LYS A 110 12.19 -11.90 3.48
N TRP A 111 12.04 -12.11 2.19
CA TRP A 111 11.24 -13.20 1.66
C TRP A 111 12.09 -14.47 1.57
N ILE A 112 11.60 -15.55 2.16
CA ILE A 112 12.25 -16.86 2.14
C ILE A 112 11.40 -17.75 1.26
N TRP A 113 12.02 -18.27 0.19
CA TRP A 113 11.44 -19.36 -0.57
C TRP A 113 11.71 -20.66 0.16
N CYS A 114 10.64 -21.33 0.56
CA CYS A 114 10.70 -22.73 0.92
C CYS A 114 10.43 -23.51 -0.36
N ASP A 115 11.46 -24.12 -0.94
CA ASP A 115 11.26 -25.17 -1.93
C ASP A 115 10.47 -26.29 -1.21
N VAL A 116 9.22 -26.50 -1.63
CA VAL A 116 8.48 -27.73 -1.30
C VAL A 116 8.81 -28.80 -2.33
#